data_AF-W1Y0Q4-F1
#
_entry.id   AF-W1Y0Q4-F1
#
_cell.length_a   1.000
_cell.length_b   1.000
_cell.length_c   1.000
_cell.angle_alpha   90.00
_cell.angle_beta   90.00
_cell.angle_gamma   90.00
#
_symmetry.space_group_name_H-M   'P 1'
#
loop_
_entity.id
_entity.type
_entity.pdbx_description
1 polymer ?
#
loop_
_entity_poly.entity_id
_entity_poly.type
_entity_poly.pdbx_seq_one_letter_code
_entity_poly.pdbx_strand_id
1 'polypeptide(L)' 'HSINENEYLYARRVGNQLGLRELNICTGCGPGAMEAPMKGAAVGHAQQRYKDSRFIGMTEPSIIAAE' A
#
# COMPACT_ATOMS: atom_id res chain seq x y z
N HIS A 1 -1.75 -11.74 -1.94
CA HIS A 1 -2.62 -11.88 -0.76
C HIS A 1 -1.98 -12.69 0.36
N SER A 2 -1.40 -13.86 0.07
CA SER A 2 -0.74 -14.71 1.07
C SER A 2 0.78 -14.56 0.97
N ILE A 3 1.38 -13.94 1.99
CA ILE A 3 2.83 -13.72 2.11
C ILE A 3 3.23 -13.88 3.58
N ASN A 4 4.50 -14.20 3.84
CA ASN A 4 4.98 -14.31 5.21
C ASN A 4 5.25 -12.93 5.85
N GLU A 5 5.55 -12.91 7.15
CA GLU A 5 5.77 -11.67 7.90
C GLU A 5 6.96 -10.86 7.36
N ASN A 6 8.06 -11.52 6.98
CA ASN A 6 9.25 -10.84 6.45
C ASN A 6 8.94 -10.10 5.14
N GLU A 7 8.20 -10.74 4.24
CA GLU A 7 7.73 -10.16 2.98
C GLU A 7 6.78 -8.99 3.24
N TYR A 8 5.84 -9.14 4.19
CA TYR A 8 4.91 -8.07 4.56
C TYR A 8 5.64 -6.84 5.12
N LEU A 9 6.59 -7.05 6.04
CA LEU A 9 7.41 -5.99 6.60
C LEU A 9 8.31 -5.33 5.57
N TYR A 10 8.79 -6.07 4.57
CA TYR A 10 9.54 -5.51 3.46
C TYR A 10 8.66 -4.64 2.56
N ALA A 11 7.48 -5.13 2.15
CA ALA A 11 6.52 -4.36 1.35
C ALA A 11 6.07 -3.08 2.05
N ARG A 12 5.88 -3.12 3.37
CA ARG A 12 5.61 -1.93 4.19
C ARG A 12 6.78 -0.93 4.18
N ARG A 13 8.03 -1.41 4.28
CA ARG A 13 9.23 -0.56 4.17
C ARG A 13 9.33 0.11 2.81
N VAL A 14 9.07 -0.64 1.73
CA VAL A 14 9.00 -0.09 0.36
C VAL A 14 7.94 1.00 0.29
N GLY A 15 6.73 0.74 0.79
CA GLY A 15 5.65 1.73 0.87
C GLY A 15 6.08 3.02 1.57
N ASN A 16 6.75 2.91 2.72
CA ASN A 16 7.25 4.09 3.43
C ASN A 16 8.26 4.89 2.60
N GLN A 17 9.17 4.22 1.89
CA GLN A 17 10.12 4.88 1.00
C GLN A 17 9.46 5.58 -0.18
N LEU A 18 8.37 5.02 -0.72
CA LEU A 18 7.55 5.68 -1.74
C LEU A 18 6.84 6.91 -1.17
N GLY A 19 6.27 6.79 0.04
CA GLY A 19 5.58 7.89 0.71
C GLY A 19 6.50 9.06 1.06
N LEU A 20 7.76 8.78 1.44
CA LEU A 20 8.79 9.79 1.66
C LEU A 20 9.17 10.59 0.40
N ARG A 21 8.77 10.11 -0.78
CA ARG A 21 9.01 10.73 -2.10
C ARG A 21 7.73 11.27 -2.73
N GLU A 22 6.68 11.43 -1.93
CA GLU A 22 5.38 11.97 -2.36
C GLU A 22 4.74 11.17 -3.51
N LEU A 23 5.07 9.87 -3.62
CA LEU A 23 4.50 9.00 -4.65
C LEU A 23 3.17 8.40 -4.18
N ASN A 24 2.19 8.38 -5.07
CA ASN A 24 0.89 7.75 -4.85
C ASN A 24 0.99 6.22 -4.97
N ILE A 25 0.04 5.51 -4.36
CA ILE A 25 0.00 4.04 -4.36
C ILE A 25 -1.27 3.56 -5.06
N CYS A 26 -1.12 2.61 -5.99
CA CYS A 26 -2.21 1.90 -6.65
C CYS A 26 -1.99 0.39 -6.51
N THR A 27 -2.97 -0.37 -6.00
CA THR A 27 -2.89 -1.84 -5.83
C THR A 27 -4.22 -2.52 -6.16
N GLY A 28 -4.23 -3.86 -6.10
CA GLY A 28 -5.36 -4.72 -6.48
C GLY A 28 -6.39 -5.03 -5.38
N CYS A 29 -6.44 -4.25 -4.29
CA CYS A 29 -7.16 -4.62 -3.05
C CYS A 29 -6.58 -5.88 -2.38
N GLY A 30 -7.15 -6.34 -1.26
CA GLY A 30 -6.73 -7.58 -0.59
C GLY A 30 -5.51 -7.49 0.34
N PRO A 31 -5.25 -8.56 1.12
CA PRO A 31 -4.23 -8.58 2.15
C PRO A 31 -2.80 -8.73 1.60
N GLY A 32 -1.84 -8.73 2.51
CA GLY A 32 -0.45 -9.01 2.18
C GLY A 32 0.21 -7.87 1.40
N ALA A 33 0.82 -8.21 0.26
CA ALA A 33 1.59 -7.26 -0.56
C ALA A 33 0.75 -6.12 -1.18
N MET A 34 -0.57 -6.26 -1.21
CA MET A 34 -1.48 -5.25 -1.78
C MET A 34 -1.89 -4.20 -0.74
N GLU A 35 -1.88 -4.56 0.54
CA GLU A 35 -2.19 -3.69 1.68
C GLU A 35 -0.92 -3.05 2.29
N ALA A 36 0.16 -3.83 2.45
CA ALA A 36 1.35 -3.41 3.18
C ALA A 36 2.00 -2.11 2.65
N PRO A 37 2.15 -1.90 1.33
CA PRO A 37 2.73 -0.66 0.79
C PRO A 37 1.88 0.57 1.14
N MET A 38 0.55 0.45 1.16
CA MET A 38 -0.33 1.56 1.53
C MET A 38 -0.12 1.97 2.99
N LYS A 39 0.00 1.00 3.91
CA LYS A 39 0.31 1.27 5.32
C LYS A 39 1.68 1.92 5.51
N GLY A 40 2.67 1.52 4.72
CA GLY A 40 3.99 2.15 4.72
C GLY A 40 3.93 3.59 4.22
N ALA A 41 3.32 3.78 3.07
CA ALA A 41 3.22 5.07 2.40
C ALA A 41 2.43 6.09 3.23
N ALA A 42 1.38 5.68 3.96
CA ALA A 42 0.66 6.56 4.88
C ALA A 42 1.58 7.23 5.93
N VAL A 43 2.54 6.48 6.49
CA VAL A 43 3.54 7.04 7.41
C VAL A 43 4.48 8.01 6.68
N GLY A 44 4.96 7.63 5.49
CA GLY A 44 5.85 8.46 4.68
C GLY A 44 5.20 9.77 4.24
N HIS A 45 3.96 9.72 3.73
CA HIS A 45 3.17 10.89 3.35
C HIS A 45 2.92 11.81 4.53
N ALA A 46 2.59 11.26 5.71
CA ALA A 46 2.41 12.05 6.92
C ALA A 46 3.71 12.78 7.34
N GLN A 47 4.86 12.11 7.24
CA GLN A 47 6.17 12.72 7.52
C GLN A 47 6.51 13.86 6.55
N GLN A 48 6.12 13.74 5.27
CA GLN A 48 6.30 14.79 4.25
C GLN A 48 5.18 15.84 4.23
N ARG A 49 4.12 15.66 5.03
CA ARG A 49 2.90 16.50 4.99
C ARG A 49 2.26 16.53 3.59
N TYR A 50 2.36 15.43 2.84
CA TYR A 50 1.81 15.31 1.49
C TYR A 50 0.28 15.17 1.52
N LYS A 51 -0.42 16.31 1.40
CA LYS A 51 -1.89 16.39 1.54
C LYS A 51 -2.65 15.79 0.36
N ASP A 52 -2.05 15.80 -0.82
CA ASP A 52 -2.67 15.34 -2.07
C ASP A 52 -2.39 13.85 -2.36
N SER A 53 -2.05 13.09 -1.31
CA SER A 53 -1.80 11.65 -1.43
C SER A 53 -3.02 10.88 -1.90
N ARG A 54 -2.78 9.90 -2.77
CA ARG A 54 -3.80 9.00 -3.32
C ARG A 54 -3.44 7.55 -3.06
N PHE A 55 -4.41 6.83 -2.51
CA PHE A 55 -4.42 5.37 -2.38
C PHE A 55 -5.54 4.85 -3.26
N ILE A 56 -5.20 4.13 -4.32
CA ILE A 56 -6.14 3.64 -5.32
C ILE A 56 -6.19 2.11 -5.24
N GLY A 57 -7.36 1.58 -4.92
CA GLY A 57 -7.65 0.16 -5.06
C GLY A 57 -8.38 -0.09 -6.38
N MET A 58 -7.91 -1.06 -7.16
CA MET A 58 -8.62 -1.53 -8.34
C MET A 58 -9.03 -2.99 -8.12
N THR A 59 -10.30 -3.28 -8.32
CA THR A 59 -10.87 -4.63 -8.19
C THR A 59 -12.00 -4.79 -9.21
N GLU A 60 -12.55 -5.99 -9.30
CA GLU A 60 -13.68 -6.30 -10.18
C GLU A 60 -14.66 -7.27 -9.48
N PRO A 61 -15.93 -7.36 -9.93
CA PRO A 61 -16.99 -8.06 -9.20
C PRO A 61 -16.71 -9.54 -8.87
N SER A 62 -15.96 -10.26 -9.71
CA SER A 62 -15.69 -11.68 -9.53
C SER A 62 -14.61 -11.99 -8.49
N ILE A 63 -13.80 -10.99 -8.09
CA ILE A 63 -12.71 -11.15 -7.13
C ILE A 63 -12.88 -10.33 -5.84
N ILE A 64 -13.70 -9.27 -5.84
CA ILE A 64 -13.84 -8.33 -4.71
C ILE A 64 -14.20 -8.97 -3.36
N ALA A 65 -14.85 -10.14 -3.38
CA ALA A 65 -15.18 -10.88 -2.16
C ALA A 65 -13.97 -11.64 -1.57
N ALA A 66 -12.99 -11.99 -2.40
CA ALA A 66 -11.80 -12.72 -2.00
C ALA A 66 -10.61 -11.80 -1.68
N GLU A 67 -10.52 -10.64 -2.36
CA GLU A 67 -9.42 -9.67 -2.30
C GLU A 67 -9.98 -8.23 -2.24
#